data_AF-A0A7X0H6Q6-F1
#
_entry.id   AF-A0A7X0H6Q6-F1
#
_cell.length_a   1.000
_cell.length_b   1.000
_cell.length_c   1.000
_cell.angle_alpha   90.00
_cell.angle_beta   90.00
_cell.angle_gamma   90.00
#
_symmetry.space_group_name_H-M   'P 1'
#
loop_
_entity.id
_entity.type
_entity.pdbx_description
1 polymer ?
#
loop_
_entity_poly.entity_id
_entity_poly.type
_entity_poly.pdbx_seq_one_letter_code
_entity_poly.pdbx_strand_id
1 'polypeptide(L)'
;MVNKQIFQLMIALCFLIPSCGDGGQPGNTYSVQGRYVGNYSNGQEVIVLNQDNTFTQTFSRNGVTQHSLDGTWELRNESIVFSPFIVVDSSPPKQYGHVEGSLHKKGEVISFNPDTDYFIRKSP
;
A
#
# COMPACT_ATOMS: atom_id res chain seq x y z
N MET A 1 -12.06 -58.05 -39.05
CA MET A 1 -12.68 -58.92 -38.02
C MET A 1 -12.05 -58.50 -36.69
N VAL A 2 -12.80 -57.97 -35.70
CA VAL A 2 -13.49 -58.74 -34.61
C VAL A 2 -12.45 -59.50 -33.76
N ASN A 3 -12.22 -59.33 -32.45
CA ASN A 3 -12.84 -58.63 -31.29
C ASN A 3 -11.68 -58.10 -30.35
N LYS A 4 -11.78 -57.38 -29.22
CA LYS A 4 -12.78 -56.73 -28.30
C LYS A 4 -12.03 -55.51 -27.66
N GLN A 5 -12.52 -54.51 -26.92
CA GLN A 5 -13.56 -54.32 -25.88
C GLN A 5 -13.30 -54.97 -24.49
N ILE A 6 -12.46 -54.28 -23.70
CA ILE A 6 -12.30 -54.27 -22.22
C ILE A 6 -11.90 -52.80 -21.92
N PHE A 7 -12.59 -51.92 -21.18
CA PHE A 7 -13.63 -51.95 -20.13
C PHE A 7 -13.08 -52.01 -18.69
N GLN A 8 -13.41 -50.97 -17.90
CA GLN A 8 -12.87 -50.63 -16.56
C GLN A 8 -11.36 -50.30 -16.54
N LEU A 9 -10.85 -49.46 -15.64
CA LEU A 9 -11.40 -48.99 -14.36
C LEU A 9 -11.44 -47.44 -14.25
N MET A 10 -12.46 -46.91 -13.58
CA MET A 10 -12.49 -45.48 -13.18
C MET A 10 -11.59 -45.24 -11.96
N ILE A 11 -10.77 -44.19 -11.99
CA ILE A 11 -10.24 -43.55 -10.79
C ILE A 11 -10.71 -42.09 -10.78
N ALA A 12 -11.92 -41.90 -10.24
CA ALA A 12 -12.45 -40.57 -9.93
C ALA A 12 -11.80 -40.06 -8.64
N LEU A 13 -10.64 -39.42 -8.75
CA LEU A 13 -9.96 -38.81 -7.61
C LEU A 13 -10.33 -37.32 -7.51
N CYS A 14 -11.60 -37.07 -7.22
CA CYS A 14 -12.11 -35.74 -6.87
C CYS A 14 -11.57 -35.32 -5.50
N PHE A 15 -10.29 -34.97 -5.43
CA PHE A 15 -9.74 -34.27 -4.27
C PHE A 15 -10.33 -32.87 -4.21
N LEU A 16 -11.42 -32.79 -3.44
CA LEU A 16 -11.98 -31.57 -2.89
C LEU A 16 -10.90 -30.89 -2.05
N ILE A 17 -10.04 -30.07 -2.69
CA ILE A 17 -9.39 -28.98 -1.97
C ILE A 17 -10.51 -28.12 -1.40
N PRO A 18 -10.66 -28.00 -0.07
CA PRO A 18 -11.60 -27.05 0.48
C PRO A 18 -11.17 -25.67 0.01
N SER A 19 -12.08 -24.96 -0.66
CA SER A 19 -11.89 -23.54 -0.90
C SER A 19 -11.82 -22.86 0.47
N CYS A 20 -10.59 -22.60 0.93
CA CYS A 20 -10.36 -21.80 2.12
C CYS A 20 -10.69 -20.35 1.74
N GLY A 21 -11.98 -20.04 1.72
CA GLY A 21 -12.48 -18.68 1.63
C GLY A 21 -12.13 -17.97 2.92
N ASP A 22 -10.89 -17.49 2.99
CA ASP A 22 -10.46 -16.63 4.09
C ASP A 22 -11.32 -15.35 4.05
N GLY A 23 -11.64 -14.86 5.25
CA GLY A 23 -12.75 -13.95 5.45
C GLY A 23 -12.53 -12.61 4.75
N GLY A 24 -13.28 -12.35 3.67
CA GLY A 24 -13.47 -11.01 3.11
C GLY A 24 -14.21 -10.12 4.11
N GLN A 25 -13.50 -9.69 5.15
CA GLN A 25 -14.05 -9.07 6.36
C GLN A 25 -14.72 -7.74 6.01
N PRO A 26 -16.05 -7.60 6.17
CA PRO A 26 -16.78 -6.39 5.77
C PRO A 26 -16.62 -5.28 6.82
N GLY A 27 -15.42 -4.69 6.87
CA GLY A 27 -15.06 -3.63 7.81
C GLY A 27 -14.39 -2.43 7.12
N ASN A 28 -15.15 -1.35 6.90
CA ASN A 28 -14.64 -0.04 6.46
C ASN A 28 -13.74 -0.07 5.20
N THR A 29 -14.29 -0.49 4.06
CA THR A 29 -13.65 -0.44 2.73
C THR A 29 -13.51 0.99 2.19
N TYR A 30 -12.67 1.80 2.83
CA TYR A 30 -12.24 3.10 2.31
C TYR A 30 -10.94 2.93 1.52
N SER A 31 -10.91 3.38 0.27
CA SER A 31 -9.72 3.23 -0.58
C SER A 31 -8.61 4.18 -0.14
N VAL A 32 -7.51 3.61 0.35
CA VAL A 32 -6.28 4.33 0.70
C VAL A 32 -5.41 4.59 -0.53
N GLN A 33 -5.64 3.90 -1.65
CA GLN A 33 -4.93 4.12 -2.91
C GLN A 33 -5.21 5.52 -3.49
N GLY A 34 -4.20 6.14 -4.09
CA GLY A 34 -4.30 7.47 -4.70
C GLY A 34 -3.10 8.37 -4.41
N ARG A 35 -3.19 9.62 -4.87
CA ARG A 35 -2.15 10.65 -4.67
C ARG A 35 -2.38 11.41 -3.36
N TYR A 36 -1.32 11.61 -2.60
CA TYR A 36 -1.26 12.37 -1.35
C TYR A 36 -0.25 13.51 -1.48
N VAL A 37 -0.48 14.61 -0.77
CA VAL A 37 0.34 15.82 -0.82
C VAL A 37 0.57 16.37 0.59
N GLY A 38 1.82 16.70 0.90
CA GLY A 38 2.21 17.53 2.04
C GLY A 38 3.05 18.73 1.56
N ASN A 39 3.18 19.78 2.38
CA ASN A 39 4.03 20.93 2.05
C ASN A 39 4.89 21.27 3.28
N TYR A 40 6.19 21.07 3.17
CA TYR A 40 7.15 21.13 4.28
C TYR A 40 8.45 21.77 3.81
N SER A 41 9.17 22.45 4.70
CA SER A 41 10.51 22.98 4.41
C SER A 41 10.57 23.79 3.08
N ASN A 42 9.52 24.57 2.79
CA ASN A 42 9.31 25.32 1.55
C ASN A 42 9.32 24.49 0.24
N GLY A 43 9.02 23.20 0.32
CA GLY A 43 8.80 22.30 -0.82
C GLY A 43 7.49 21.52 -0.71
N GLN A 44 7.16 20.77 -1.75
CA GLN A 44 6.00 19.87 -1.78
C GLN A 44 6.47 18.42 -1.74
N GLU A 45 5.88 17.63 -0.85
CA GLU A 45 5.93 16.18 -0.85
C GLU A 45 4.73 15.63 -1.61
N VAL A 46 4.96 14.64 -2.48
CA VAL A 46 3.90 13.89 -3.18
C VAL A 46 4.17 12.40 -3.03
N ILE A 47 3.17 11.68 -2.54
CA ILE A 47 3.19 10.22 -2.36
C ILE A 47 2.03 9.62 -3.19
N VAL A 48 2.28 8.58 -3.96
CA VAL A 48 1.28 7.91 -4.81
C VAL A 48 1.18 6.45 -4.40
N LEU A 49 0.05 6.08 -3.80
CA LEU A 49 -0.24 4.73 -3.33
C LEU A 49 -0.96 3.93 -4.43
N ASN A 50 -0.30 2.90 -4.96
CA ASN A 50 -0.81 2.05 -6.05
C ASN A 50 -1.64 0.86 -5.54
N GLN A 51 -2.39 0.20 -6.42
CA GLN A 51 -3.26 -0.95 -6.08
C GLN A 51 -2.50 -2.26 -5.81
N ASP A 52 -1.25 -2.36 -6.24
CA ASP A 52 -0.36 -3.53 -6.08
C ASP A 52 0.48 -3.48 -4.79
N ASN A 53 0.09 -2.63 -3.84
CA ASN A 53 0.82 -2.32 -2.61
C ASN A 53 2.21 -1.68 -2.81
N THR A 54 2.49 -1.13 -4.00
CA THR A 54 3.66 -0.25 -4.23
C THR A 54 3.33 1.22 -4.01
N PHE A 55 4.35 2.05 -3.81
CA PHE A 55 4.21 3.50 -3.85
C PHE A 55 5.46 4.20 -4.41
N THR A 56 5.25 5.41 -4.92
CA THR A 56 6.32 6.37 -5.24
C THR A 56 6.20 7.59 -4.33
N GLN A 57 7.31 8.04 -3.77
CA GLN A 57 7.46 9.27 -2.98
C GLN A 57 8.39 10.23 -3.70
N THR A 58 8.01 11.51 -3.79
CA THR A 58 8.85 12.58 -4.34
C THR A 58 8.78 13.81 -3.44
N PHE A 59 9.90 14.53 -3.31
CA PHE A 59 9.94 15.84 -2.67
C PHE A 59 10.63 16.86 -3.58
N SER A 60 9.93 17.96 -3.86
CA SER A 60 10.34 18.98 -4.82
C SER A 60 10.31 20.37 -4.22
N ARG A 61 11.39 21.15 -4.43
CA ARG A 61 11.50 22.56 -4.00
C ARG A 61 11.75 23.42 -5.24
N ASN A 62 11.03 24.54 -5.35
CA ASN A 62 11.12 25.46 -6.50
C ASN A 62 10.97 24.76 -7.88
N GLY A 63 10.12 23.73 -7.97
CA GLY A 63 9.92 22.93 -9.17
C GLY A 63 10.97 21.86 -9.46
N VAL A 64 12.03 21.75 -8.65
CA VAL A 64 13.12 20.77 -8.82
C VAL A 64 13.00 19.65 -7.78
N THR A 65 12.84 18.42 -8.25
CA THR A 65 12.88 17.20 -7.42
C THR A 65 14.23 17.10 -6.69
N GLN A 66 14.18 17.06 -5.37
CA GLN A 66 15.35 16.88 -4.49
C GLN A 66 15.52 15.39 -4.14
N HIS A 67 14.40 14.70 -3.91
CA HIS A 67 14.36 13.28 -3.54
C HIS A 67 13.25 12.57 -4.32
N SER A 68 13.51 11.33 -4.71
CA SER A 68 12.55 10.38 -5.28
C SER A 68 12.86 9.00 -4.70
N LEU A 69 11.83 8.24 -4.37
CA LEU A 69 11.93 6.90 -3.80
C LEU A 69 10.73 6.06 -4.24
N ASP A 70 10.98 4.79 -4.56
CA ASP A 70 9.94 3.79 -4.75
C ASP A 70 10.03 2.74 -3.63
N GLY A 71 8.87 2.21 -3.22
CA GLY A 71 8.79 1.25 -2.12
C GLY A 71 7.45 0.51 -2.07
N THR A 72 7.21 -0.18 -0.97
CA THR A 72 5.94 -0.89 -0.68
C THR A 72 5.23 -0.30 0.53
N TRP A 73 3.91 -0.51 0.59
CA TRP A 73 3.09 -0.12 1.73
C TRP A 73 2.17 -1.27 2.19
N GLU A 74 1.76 -1.23 3.46
CA GLU A 74 0.90 -2.23 4.08
C GLU A 74 -0.17 -1.54 4.96
N LEU A 75 -1.44 -1.95 4.82
CA LEU A 75 -2.53 -1.47 5.68
C LEU A 75 -2.65 -2.35 6.93
N ARG A 76 -2.53 -1.74 8.11
CA ARG A 76 -2.63 -2.39 9.43
C ARG A 76 -3.71 -1.72 10.27
N ASN A 77 -4.95 -2.21 10.19
CA ASN A 77 -6.12 -1.63 10.83
C ASN A 77 -6.33 -0.15 10.44
N GLU A 78 -6.05 0.80 11.34
CA GLU A 78 -6.15 2.24 11.11
C GLU A 78 -4.78 2.90 10.85
N SER A 79 -3.70 2.11 10.73
CA SER A 79 -2.36 2.56 10.33
C SER A 79 -1.98 2.09 8.94
N ILE A 80 -1.07 2.81 8.28
CA ILE A 80 -0.36 2.39 7.07
C ILE A 80 1.14 2.38 7.35
N VAL A 81 1.84 1.33 6.93
CA VAL A 81 3.30 1.20 7.07
C VAL A 81 3.94 1.31 5.69
N PHE A 82 4.97 2.15 5.55
CA PHE A 82 5.75 2.38 4.33
C PHE A 82 7.15 1.77 4.45
N SER A 83 7.71 1.26 3.35
CA SER A 83 8.99 0.54 3.35
C SER A 83 9.71 0.58 1.99
N PRO A 84 10.91 1.18 1.85
CA PRO A 84 11.51 2.21 2.71
C PRO A 84 10.77 3.55 2.61
N PHE A 85 11.13 4.57 3.41
CA PHE A 85 10.49 5.90 3.37
C PHE A 85 11.47 7.02 3.73
N ILE A 86 11.36 8.21 3.13
CA ILE A 86 12.14 9.41 3.49
C ILE A 86 11.27 10.39 4.29
N VAL A 87 11.77 10.87 5.43
CA VAL A 87 11.11 11.87 6.26
C VAL A 87 11.70 13.26 5.93
N VAL A 88 10.89 14.14 5.32
CA VAL A 88 11.37 15.38 4.66
C VAL A 88 11.15 16.68 5.45
N ASP A 89 10.46 16.63 6.60
CA ASP A 89 10.44 17.72 7.57
C ASP A 89 11.77 17.82 8.35
N SER A 90 12.45 16.68 8.54
CA SER A 90 13.77 16.58 9.16
C SER A 90 14.88 17.27 8.36
N SER A 91 15.90 17.77 9.07
CA SER A 91 17.03 18.50 8.49
C SER A 91 18.35 17.89 8.99
N PRO A 92 19.14 17.21 8.13
CA PRO A 92 18.82 16.86 6.75
C PRO A 92 17.68 15.82 6.65
N PRO A 93 16.97 15.73 5.51
CA PRO A 93 16.00 14.66 5.25
C PRO A 93 16.61 13.28 5.44
N LYS A 94 15.85 12.35 6.03
CA LYS A 94 16.38 11.06 6.47
C LYS A 94 15.53 9.89 5.98
N GLN A 95 16.19 8.91 5.36
CA GLN A 95 15.57 7.64 4.99
C GLN A 95 15.50 6.68 6.18
N TYR A 96 14.39 5.95 6.27
CA TYR A 96 14.11 4.91 7.25
C TYR A 96 13.72 3.61 6.53
N GLY A 97 14.01 2.47 7.15
CA GLY A 97 13.58 1.16 6.64
C GLY A 97 12.06 0.98 6.68
N HIS A 98 11.43 1.46 7.76
CA HIS A 98 9.98 1.50 7.92
C HIS A 98 9.54 2.81 8.55
N VAL A 99 8.38 3.33 8.15
CA VAL A 99 7.65 4.43 8.81
C VAL A 99 6.18 4.06 8.87
N GLU A 100 5.56 4.25 10.03
CA GLU A 100 4.11 4.08 10.22
C GLU A 100 3.42 5.44 10.21
N GLY A 101 2.23 5.52 9.61
CA GLY A 101 1.38 6.69 9.64
C GLY A 101 -0.06 6.32 9.98
N SER A 102 -0.68 7.07 10.88
CA SER A 102 -2.08 6.91 11.27
C SER A 102 -3.00 7.45 10.18
N LEU A 103 -4.01 6.67 9.80
CA LEU A 103 -5.05 7.09 8.88
C LEU A 103 -6.14 7.88 9.61
N HIS A 104 -6.50 9.03 9.06
CA HIS A 104 -7.60 9.85 9.56
C HIS A 104 -8.58 10.14 8.43
N LYS A 105 -9.81 10.54 8.80
CA LYS A 105 -10.89 10.88 7.85
C LYS A 105 -11.05 9.83 6.74
N LYS A 106 -11.22 8.55 7.12
CA LYS A 106 -11.44 7.45 6.16
C LYS A 106 -10.32 7.31 5.11
N GLY A 107 -9.08 7.61 5.50
CA GLY A 107 -7.91 7.55 4.62
C GLY A 107 -7.67 8.82 3.77
N GLU A 108 -8.45 9.89 3.93
CA GLU A 108 -8.17 11.19 3.28
C GLU A 108 -6.91 11.88 3.84
N VAL A 109 -6.42 11.48 5.00
CA VAL A 109 -5.23 12.06 5.65
C VAL A 109 -4.40 10.96 6.28
N ILE A 110 -3.07 11.08 6.17
CA ILE A 110 -2.10 10.19 6.81
C ILE A 110 -1.19 11.07 7.67
N SER A 111 -1.07 10.78 8.96
CA SER A 111 -0.20 11.51 9.91
C SER A 111 0.93 10.62 10.39
N PHE A 112 2.19 11.06 10.25
CA PHE A 112 3.37 10.24 10.56
C PHE A 112 3.92 10.44 11.97
N ASN A 113 3.54 11.53 12.64
CA ASN A 113 3.90 11.79 14.04
C ASN A 113 2.83 12.71 14.67
N PRO A 114 2.06 12.23 15.68
CA PRO A 114 0.93 12.97 16.25
C PRO A 114 1.34 14.26 16.99
N ASP A 115 2.59 14.39 17.41
CA ASP A 115 3.12 15.58 18.09
C ASP A 115 3.60 16.67 17.10
N THR A 116 3.31 16.51 15.80
CA THR A 116 3.80 17.40 14.72
C THR A 116 2.76 17.62 13.61
N ASP A 117 2.96 18.65 12.79
CA ASP A 117 2.21 18.89 11.56
C ASP A 117 2.65 18.01 10.36
N TYR A 118 3.39 16.91 10.58
CA TYR A 118 3.84 16.03 9.49
C TYR A 118 2.72 15.06 9.04
N PHE A 119 1.72 15.63 8.35
CA PHE A 119 0.60 14.91 7.74
C PHE A 119 0.43 15.23 6.24
N ILE A 120 0.16 14.20 5.45
CA ILE A 120 -0.16 14.32 4.02
C ILE A 120 -1.68 14.15 3.80
N ARG A 121 -2.24 14.92 2.86
CA ARG A 121 -3.67 14.89 2.51
C ARG A 121 -3.87 14.29 1.12
N LYS A 122 -4.92 13.48 0.96
CA LYS A 122 -5.30 12.91 -0.33
C LYS A 122 -5.70 14.04 -1.29
N SER A 123 -5.09 14.03 -2.47
CA SER A 123 -5.51 14.83 -3.61
C SER A 123 -6.84 14.29 -4.13
N PRO A 124 -7.80 15.15 -4.52
CA PRO A 124 -8.78 14.77 -5.54
C PRO A 124 -8.08 14.48 -6.87
#